data_AF-A0A674JLE7-F1
#
_entry.id   AF-A0A674JLE7-F1
#
_cell.length_a   1.000
_cell.length_b   1.000
_cell.length_c   1.000
_cell.angle_alpha   90.00
_cell.angle_beta   90.00
_cell.angle_gamma   90.00
#
_symmetry.space_group_name_H-M   'P 1'
#
loop_
_entity.id
_entity.type
_entity.pdbx_description
1 polymer ?
#
loop_
_entity_poly.entity_id
_entity_poly.type
_entity_poly.pdbx_seq_one_letter_code
_entity_poly.pdbx_strand_id
1 'polypeptide(L)' 'MSKHHDAFIQTQQLHAAMADTFLEHICRLDIDSESITARNTGIICTIGPKISQVCLHGHRSDGIPEALVRAVGQA' A
#
# COMPACT_ATOMS: atom_id res chain seq x y z
N MET A 1 -18.20 -4.07 -26.85
CA MET A 1 -17.48 -4.73 -25.75
C MET A 1 -18.44 -4.98 -24.60
N SER A 2 -18.74 -6.25 -24.29
CA SER A 2 -19.57 -6.65 -23.17
C SER A 2 -18.82 -6.40 -21.86
N LYS A 3 -19.38 -5.59 -20.96
CA LYS A 3 -18.81 -5.36 -19.62
C LYS A 3 -19.13 -6.59 -18.77
N HIS A 4 -18.17 -7.49 -18.61
CA HIS A 4 -18.21 -8.43 -17.50
C HIS A 4 -18.12 -7.61 -16.21
N HIS A 5 -19.10 -7.78 -15.33
CA HIS A 5 -19.01 -7.32 -13.96
C HIS A 5 -18.01 -8.28 -13.28
N ASP A 6 -16.72 -7.94 -13.33
CA ASP A 6 -15.71 -8.63 -12.52
C ASP A 6 -16.12 -8.42 -11.07
N ALA A 7 -16.75 -9.43 -10.47
CA ALA A 7 -16.89 -9.50 -9.04
C ALA A 7 -15.48 -9.40 -8.48
N PHE A 8 -15.23 -8.43 -7.60
CA PHE A 8 -13.94 -8.27 -6.94
C PHE A 8 -13.53 -9.61 -6.30
N ILE A 9 -12.62 -10.34 -6.94
CA ILE A 9 -12.12 -11.60 -6.42
C ILE A 9 -11.06 -11.24 -5.39
N GLN A 10 -11.38 -11.46 -4.12
CA GLN A 10 -10.45 -11.27 -3.02
C GLN A 10 -9.39 -12.37 -3.05
N THR A 11 -8.25 -12.10 -3.68
CA THR A 11 -7.11 -13.01 -3.82
C THR A 11 -6.25 -13.14 -2.55
N GLN A 12 -6.60 -12.40 -1.49
CA GLN A 12 -5.83 -12.20 -0.25
C GLN A 12 -5.69 -13.45 0.62
N GLN A 13 -4.73 -14.33 0.33
CA GLN A 13 -4.48 -15.53 1.15
C GLN A 13 -5.76 -16.35 1.41
N LEU A 14 -6.75 -16.29 0.52
CA LEU A 14 -8.10 -16.81 0.79
C LEU A 14 -8.09 -18.33 1.01
N HIS A 15 -7.20 -19.04 0.31
CA HIS A 15 -6.98 -20.47 0.53
C HIS A 15 -6.45 -20.78 1.93
N ALA A 16 -5.48 -20.00 2.43
CA ALA A 16 -4.96 -20.14 3.79
C ALA A 16 -6.03 -19.74 4.83
N ALA A 17 -6.87 -18.75 4.54
CA ALA A 17 -7.92 -18.28 5.43
C ALA A 17 -9.05 -19.32 5.65
N MET A 18 -9.19 -20.29 4.75
CA MET A 18 -10.17 -21.39 4.87
C MET A 18 -9.62 -22.65 5.58
N ALA A 19 -8.41 -22.61 6.14
CA ALA A 19 -7.84 -23.74 6.87
C ALA A 19 -8.59 -24.05 8.19
N ASP A 20 -8.65 -25.32 8.57
CA ASP A 20 -9.39 -25.76 9.77
C ASP A 20 -8.59 -25.53 11.06
N THR A 21 -7.27 -25.41 10.95
CA THR A 21 -6.37 -25.22 12.08
C THR A 21 -5.41 -24.06 11.84
N PHE A 22 -4.94 -23.45 12.93
CA PHE A 22 -3.95 -22.39 12.86
C PHE A 22 -2.61 -22.85 12.25
N LEU A 23 -2.18 -24.08 12.53
CA LEU A 23 -0.95 -24.63 11.94
C LEU A 23 -1.09 -24.78 10.43
N GLU A 24 -2.22 -25.33 9.96
CA GLU A 24 -2.50 -25.47 8.55
C GLU A 24 -2.62 -24.11 7.84
N HIS A 25 -3.21 -23.11 8.49
CA HIS A 25 -3.23 -21.73 8.00
C HIS A 25 -1.81 -21.22 7.71
N ILE A 26 -0.88 -21.36 8.65
CA ILE A 26 0.52 -20.94 8.47
C ILE A 26 1.18 -21.71 7.34
N CYS A 27 0.98 -23.03 7.28
CA CYS A 27 1.57 -23.88 6.24
C CYS A 27 1.04 -23.58 4.83
N ARG A 28 -0.14 -22.95 4.72
CA ARG A 28 -0.77 -22.61 3.43
C ARG A 28 -0.52 -21.17 2.98
N LEU A 29 0.26 -20.37 3.72
CA LEU A 29 0.60 -19.01 3.31
C LEU A 29 1.44 -19.03 2.02
N ASP A 30 1.06 -18.17 1.08
CA ASP A 30 1.62 -18.13 -0.27
C ASP A 30 2.18 -16.73 -0.59
N ILE A 31 3.46 -16.65 -0.96
CA ILE A 31 4.13 -15.38 -1.28
C ILE A 31 3.72 -14.81 -2.64
N ASP A 32 3.21 -15.66 -3.54
CA ASP A 32 2.80 -15.26 -4.88
C ASP A 32 1.34 -14.77 -4.91
N SER A 33 0.61 -14.92 -3.79
CA SER A 33 -0.75 -14.41 -3.63
C SER A 33 -0.74 -12.90 -3.34
N GLU A 34 -1.34 -12.13 -4.26
CA GLU A 34 -1.43 -10.67 -4.15
C GLU A 34 -2.22 -10.22 -2.91
N SER A 35 -1.72 -9.16 -2.25
CA SER A 35 -2.43 -8.47 -1.18
C SER A 35 -3.44 -7.47 -1.71
N ILE A 36 -4.42 -7.06 -0.90
CA ILE A 36 -5.24 -5.89 -1.24
C ILE A 36 -4.39 -4.62 -1.34
N THR A 37 -4.89 -3.70 -2.17
CA THR A 37 -4.37 -2.35 -2.28
C THR A 37 -4.55 -1.53 -0.99
N ALA A 38 -5.64 -1.75 -0.24
CA ALA A 38 -5.93 -1.00 0.98
C ALA A 38 -5.11 -1.51 2.17
N ARG A 39 -4.33 -0.63 2.80
CA ARG A 39 -3.66 -0.94 4.07
C ARG A 39 -4.55 -0.50 5.24
N ASN A 40 -5.10 -1.46 5.99
CA ASN A 40 -5.97 -1.19 7.13
C ASN A 40 -5.25 -0.69 8.39
N THR A 41 -3.92 -0.78 8.43
CA THR A 41 -3.11 -0.39 9.59
C THR A 41 -2.36 0.91 9.34
N GLY A 42 -2.44 1.85 10.28
CA GLY A 42 -1.67 3.10 10.22
C GLY A 42 -0.15 2.85 10.24
N ILE A 43 0.60 3.84 9.75
CA ILE A 43 2.05 3.92 9.94
C ILE A 43 2.30 5.15 10.82
N ILE A 44 2.92 4.94 11.99
CA ILE A 44 3.30 6.01 12.90
C ILE A 44 4.82 6.09 12.90
N CYS A 45 5.35 7.30 12.65
CA CYS A 45 6.78 7.57 12.62
C CYS A 45 7.14 8.67 13.61
N THR A 46 8.19 8.46 14.41
CA THR A 46 8.79 9.53 15.22
C THR A 46 9.51 10.51 14.31
N ILE A 47 9.25 11.80 14.49
CA ILE A 47 9.90 12.85 13.70
C ILE A 47 11.24 13.22 14.34
N GLY A 48 12.32 13.08 13.57
CA GLY A 48 13.66 13.54 13.93
C GLY A 48 14.29 14.38 12.80
N PRO A 49 15.48 14.98 13.01
CA PRO A 49 16.06 15.96 12.11
C PRO A 49 16.13 15.53 10.63
N LYS A 50 16.41 14.24 10.37
CA LYS A 50 16.51 13.68 9.02
C LYS A 50 15.19 13.70 8.24
N ILE A 51 14.05 13.61 8.92
CA ILE A 51 12.70 13.63 8.32
C ILE A 51 12.22 15.08 8.22
N SER A 52 12.52 15.89 9.24
CA SER A 52 12.27 17.33 9.25
C SER A 52 12.99 18.08 8.13
N GLN A 53 14.15 17.61 7.66
CA GLN A 53 14.88 18.28 6.58
C GLN A 53 14.14 18.20 5.24
N VAL A 54 13.66 17.02 4.83
CA VAL A 54 12.97 16.87 3.54
C VAL A 54 11.55 17.44 3.60
N CYS A 55 10.85 17.30 4.73
CA CYS A 55 9.46 17.76 4.85
C CYS A 55 9.31 19.24 5.21
N LEU A 56 10.29 19.89 5.86
CA LEU A 56 10.19 21.31 6.27
C LEU A 56 11.07 22.29 5.47
N HIS A 57 12.07 21.83 4.70
CA HIS A 57 12.96 22.74 3.94
C HIS A 57 12.68 22.79 2.43
N GLY A 58 11.51 22.36 2.00
CA GLY A 58 11.07 22.42 0.60
C GLY A 58 10.09 23.56 0.32
N HIS A 59 10.41 24.80 0.67
CA HIS A 59 9.63 25.96 0.21
C HIS A 59 10.32 26.59 -1.01
N ARG A 60 9.81 26.28 -2.21
CA ARG A 60 9.77 27.30 -3.26
C ARG A 60 8.80 28.40 -2.76
N SER A 61 9.00 29.67 -3.13
CA SER A 61 8.17 30.80 -2.67
C SER A 61 6.67 30.67 -3.00
N ASP A 62 6.33 29.66 -3.78
CA ASP A 62 5.03 29.24 -4.30
C ASP A 62 4.41 28.04 -3.52
N GLY A 63 5.10 27.46 -2.53
CA GLY A 63 4.52 26.50 -1.56
C GLY A 63 4.23 25.09 -2.09
N ILE A 64 4.67 24.74 -3.29
CA ILE A 64 4.50 23.40 -3.85
C ILE A 64 5.77 22.57 -3.66
N PRO A 65 5.70 21.37 -3.04
CA PRO A 65 6.87 20.50 -2.94
C PRO A 65 7.29 20.01 -4.33
N GLU A 66 8.57 20.16 -4.69
CA GLU A 66 9.19 19.66 -5.94
C GLU A 66 8.87 18.18 -6.22
N ALA A 67 8.66 17.39 -5.16
CA ALA A 67 8.21 16.00 -5.27
C ALA A 67 6.83 15.85 -5.95
N LEU A 68 5.90 16.78 -5.73
CA LEU A 68 4.57 16.78 -6.36
C LEU A 68 4.66 17.09 -7.86
N VAL A 69 5.53 18.04 -8.26
CA VAL A 69 5.75 18.40 -9.67
C VAL A 69 6.31 17.20 -10.44
N ARG A 70 7.24 16.45 -9.84
CA ARG A 70 7.80 15.23 -10.45
C ARG A 70 6.80 14.08 -10.50
N ALA A 71 5.94 13.95 -9.48
CA ALA A 71 4.91 12.91 -9.44
C ALA A 71 3.79 13.11 -10.48
N VAL A 72 3.40 14.36 -10.78
CA VAL A 72 2.33 14.66 -11.77
C VAL A 72 2.83 14.55 -13.21
N GLY A 73 4.13 14.75 -13.47
CA GLY A 73 4.70 14.66 -14.83
C GLY A 73 5.04 13.24 -15.31
N GLN A 74 4.80 12.21 -14.49
CA GLN A 74 5.12 10.81 -14.80
C GLN A 74 3.90 9.89 -14.85
N ALA A 75 2.68 10.46 -14.82
CA ALA A 75 1.43 9.75 -15.03
C ALA A 75 0.95 9.89 -16.48
#